data_AF-A0A7S4JT00-F1
#
_entry.id   AF-A0A7S4JT00-F1
#
_cell.length_a   1.000
_cell.length_b   1.000
_cell.length_c   1.000
_cell.angle_alpha   90.00
_cell.angle_beta   90.00
_cell.angle_gamma   90.00
#
_symmetry.space_group_name_H-M   'P 1'
#
loop_
_entity.id
_entity.type
_entity.pdbx_description
1 polymer ?
#
loop_
_entity_poly.entity_id
_entity_poly.type
_entity_poly.pdbx_seq_one_letter_code
_entity_poly.pdbx_strand_id
1 'polypeptide(L)'
;MAAVGVGGGDEDDEDGGGVGGVSNFSIADVDIHDRQPRNPRGADVVSVLKRRLIAGAAVAGALSAAAISLGLASGRVSIPGFTVGRSSSSSPFGGGGGGGGAPPTPPTPPTHPSYALEYTSVISEYDLTVAMYRHIRTDAEFFAVLPNNGSNDGDYNNNNNNGQQQQQREDKSFGISFRTNPTDSTGVAHIVEHSVLSGSRKYPVKDPFLHLLKGSLQTFLNAMTYADRTVYPVSSRNRQDFRNLVDVYLDAVYHPRCVEEEWVLKQEGWRYELDDDDNDSDAGDGDDDGGELVLRGVVMSEMMGAYSDPDEVMYRTSQTLLFPDTTYRHDSGGNPVDIPALTFDKFRDFYSRHYHPTNSKTYVNGDVHDVLMALELVDSYLIEYEFDPDARSESTVPYQMIKFVEPKRERRPYAASSSSSSSEEDDDDDDE
;
A
#
# COMPACT_ATOMS: atom_id res chain seq x y z
N MET A 1 1.46 -0.18 -7.91
CA MET A 1 1.49 -0.22 -6.43
C MET A 1 2.17 -1.51 -6.10
N ALA A 2 3.29 -1.48 -5.39
CA ALA A 2 3.96 -2.72 -4.96
C ALA A 2 3.51 -3.07 -3.54
N ALA A 3 3.40 -4.35 -3.24
CA ALA A 3 2.96 -4.85 -1.94
C ALA A 3 3.70 -6.15 -1.63
N VAL A 4 4.02 -6.39 -0.36
CA VAL A 4 4.76 -7.59 0.05
C VAL A 4 4.01 -8.85 -0.39
N GLY A 5 4.54 -9.50 -1.42
CA GLY A 5 4.10 -10.82 -1.85
C GLY A 5 4.74 -11.89 -0.98
N VAL A 6 3.93 -12.74 -0.35
CA VAL A 6 4.44 -13.94 0.31
C VAL A 6 4.75 -14.95 -0.79
N GLY A 7 5.99 -14.92 -1.28
CA GLY A 7 6.53 -16.03 -2.05
C GLY A 7 6.56 -17.27 -1.14
N GLY A 8 5.61 -18.18 -1.34
CA GLY A 8 5.67 -19.51 -0.77
C GLY A 8 6.85 -20.24 -1.42
N GLY A 9 8.02 -20.18 -0.78
CA GLY A 9 9.07 -21.15 -1.03
C GLY A 9 8.66 -22.46 -0.38
N ASP A 10 7.86 -23.24 -1.11
CA ASP A 10 7.91 -24.68 -0.96
C ASP A 10 9.14 -25.13 -1.76
N GLU A 11 10.16 -25.59 -1.05
CA GLU A 11 11.20 -26.45 -1.60
C GLU A 11 10.48 -27.72 -2.07
N ASP A 12 10.39 -27.91 -3.39
CA ASP A 12 10.11 -29.13 -4.15
C ASP A 12 9.17 -28.80 -5.32
N ASP A 13 9.75 -28.36 -6.45
CA ASP A 13 9.37 -28.82 -7.79
C ASP A 13 10.40 -28.29 -8.79
N GLU A 14 11.27 -29.21 -9.22
CA GLU A 14 12.15 -29.07 -10.38
C GLU A 14 11.29 -28.89 -11.64
N ASP A 15 11.48 -27.77 -12.35
CA ASP A 15 11.38 -27.77 -13.81
C ASP A 15 12.34 -26.70 -14.36
N GLY A 16 13.42 -27.19 -14.95
CA GLY A 16 14.50 -26.40 -15.52
C GLY A 16 14.04 -25.54 -16.68
N GLY A 17 14.29 -24.24 -16.56
CA GLY A 17 14.11 -23.26 -17.62
C GLY A 17 15.25 -22.26 -17.60
N GLY A 18 16.42 -22.68 -18.07
CA GLY A 18 17.55 -21.77 -18.31
C GLY A 18 17.15 -20.69 -19.33
N VAL A 19 17.26 -19.43 -18.94
CA VAL A 19 16.92 -18.29 -19.81
C VAL A 19 18.19 -17.83 -20.52
N GLY A 20 18.59 -18.58 -21.55
CA GLY A 20 19.43 -18.04 -22.60
C GLY A 20 18.70 -16.90 -23.33
N GLY A 21 19.40 -15.81 -23.63
CA GLY A 21 18.84 -14.54 -24.12
C GLY A 21 17.69 -14.68 -25.13
N VAL A 22 16.49 -14.26 -24.74
CA VAL A 22 15.30 -14.26 -25.59
C VAL A 22 14.97 -12.82 -25.98
N SER A 23 15.15 -12.49 -27.26
CA SER A 23 14.94 -11.17 -27.86
C SER A 23 13.49 -10.91 -28.28
N ASN A 24 12.49 -11.36 -27.49
CA ASN A 24 11.08 -11.18 -27.84
C ASN A 24 10.43 -10.13 -26.93
N PHE A 25 10.22 -8.95 -27.49
CA PHE A 25 9.50 -7.85 -26.86
C PHE A 25 8.22 -7.56 -27.62
N SER A 26 7.11 -7.38 -26.90
CA SER A 26 5.86 -6.84 -27.44
C SER A 26 5.71 -5.36 -27.07
N ILE A 27 4.80 -4.62 -27.72
CA ILE A 27 4.67 -3.15 -27.58
C ILE A 27 3.36 -2.78 -26.88
N ALA A 28 3.45 -1.96 -25.84
CA ALA A 28 2.31 -1.24 -25.27
C ALA A 28 2.30 0.23 -25.76
N ASP A 29 1.13 0.72 -26.20
CA ASP A 29 0.92 2.08 -26.71
C ASP A 29 0.11 2.91 -25.69
N VAL A 30 0.65 4.06 -25.25
CA VAL A 30 -0.06 5.02 -24.38
C VAL A 30 -0.28 6.34 -25.13
N ASP A 31 -1.53 6.83 -25.13
CA ASP A 31 -1.92 8.11 -25.75
C ASP A 31 -2.66 9.00 -24.72
N ILE A 32 -2.05 10.10 -24.32
CA ILE A 32 -2.60 11.04 -23.33
C ILE A 32 -3.00 12.35 -24.04
N HIS A 33 -4.30 12.64 -24.03
CA HIS A 33 -4.89 13.85 -24.60
C HIS A 33 -5.48 14.76 -23.52
N ASP A 34 -5.19 16.06 -23.59
CA ASP A 34 -5.95 17.06 -22.85
C ASP A 34 -7.28 17.32 -23.57
N ARG A 35 -8.41 17.00 -22.92
CA ARG A 35 -9.73 17.41 -23.42
C ARG A 35 -9.93 18.86 -23.04
N GLN A 36 -10.04 19.73 -24.05
CA GLN A 36 -10.38 21.15 -23.97
C GLN A 36 -11.05 21.60 -22.66
N PRO A 37 -10.55 22.66 -22.00
CA PRO A 37 -11.04 23.07 -20.70
C PRO A 37 -12.53 23.41 -20.74
N ARG A 38 -13.35 22.62 -20.04
CA ARG A 38 -14.73 23.02 -19.73
C ARG A 38 -14.66 24.15 -18.71
N ASN A 39 -15.18 25.31 -19.12
CA ASN A 39 -15.29 26.54 -18.35
C ASN A 39 -15.72 26.25 -16.89
N PRO A 40 -14.93 26.61 -15.86
CA PRO A 40 -15.30 26.33 -14.48
C PRO A 40 -16.49 27.21 -14.08
N ARG A 41 -17.67 26.60 -13.90
CA ARG A 41 -18.74 27.24 -13.13
C ARG A 41 -18.25 27.33 -11.69
N GLY A 42 -18.22 28.56 -11.16
CA GLY A 42 -17.65 28.91 -9.86
C GLY A 42 -17.95 27.87 -8.78
N ALA A 43 -16.89 27.22 -8.29
CA ALA A 43 -16.98 26.32 -7.15
C ALA A 43 -16.71 27.15 -5.89
N ASP A 44 -17.78 27.29 -5.10
CA ASP A 44 -17.78 27.91 -3.78
C ASP A 44 -16.76 27.21 -2.86
N VAL A 45 -15.99 27.99 -2.09
CA VAL A 45 -14.82 27.54 -1.29
C VAL A 45 -15.19 26.45 -0.27
N VAL A 46 -16.48 26.39 0.11
CA VAL A 46 -17.05 25.36 1.01
C VAL A 46 -17.13 23.97 0.35
N SER A 47 -17.21 23.89 -0.98
CA SER A 47 -17.34 22.62 -1.71
C SER A 47 -16.02 21.86 -1.86
N VAL A 48 -14.88 22.57 -1.81
CA VAL A 48 -13.54 21.97 -1.90
C VAL A 48 -13.15 21.32 -0.56
N LEU A 49 -13.52 21.92 0.58
CA LEU A 49 -13.33 21.29 1.89
C LEU A 49 -14.16 20.02 2.06
N LYS A 50 -15.42 20.01 1.61
CA LYS A 50 -16.27 18.80 1.66
C LYS A 50 -15.73 17.66 0.80
N ARG A 51 -15.08 17.94 -0.33
CA ARG A 51 -14.47 16.89 -1.19
C ARG A 51 -13.22 16.26 -0.57
N ARG A 52 -12.43 17.01 0.19
CA ARG A 52 -11.27 16.46 0.94
C ARG A 52 -11.71 15.52 2.05
N LEU A 53 -12.84 15.79 2.70
CA LEU A 53 -13.44 14.94 3.74
C LEU A 53 -14.00 13.61 3.19
N ILE A 54 -14.65 13.63 2.01
CA ILE A 54 -15.23 12.42 1.40
C ILE A 54 -14.14 11.48 0.85
N ALA A 55 -13.03 12.01 0.34
CA ALA A 55 -11.92 11.18 -0.14
C ALA A 55 -11.22 10.41 0.99
N GLY A 56 -11.10 11.00 2.19
CA GLY A 56 -10.54 10.32 3.36
C GLY A 56 -11.43 9.19 3.91
N ALA A 57 -12.75 9.36 3.86
CA ALA A 57 -13.69 8.33 4.32
C ALA A 57 -13.88 7.18 3.31
N ALA A 58 -13.76 7.46 2.00
CA ALA A 58 -13.90 6.44 0.96
C ALA A 58 -12.74 5.42 0.94
N VAL A 59 -11.54 5.82 1.36
CA VAL A 59 -10.37 4.92 1.44
C VAL A 59 -10.53 3.90 2.58
N ALA A 60 -11.20 4.26 3.69
CA ALA A 60 -11.48 3.33 4.78
C ALA A 60 -12.53 2.27 4.42
N GLY A 61 -13.49 2.60 3.54
CA GLY A 61 -14.52 1.65 3.09
C GLY A 61 -14.06 0.68 1.99
N ALA A 62 -13.11 1.09 1.15
CA ALA A 62 -12.66 0.29 0.01
C ALA A 62 -11.75 -0.89 0.40
N LEU A 63 -11.04 -0.80 1.53
CA LEU A 63 -10.17 -1.88 2.04
C LEU A 63 -10.96 -3.15 2.41
N SER A 64 -12.25 -3.03 2.72
CA SER A 64 -13.08 -4.19 3.08
C SER A 64 -13.76 -4.87 1.87
N ALA A 65 -13.80 -4.22 0.69
CA ALA A 65 -14.52 -4.73 -0.48
C ALA A 65 -13.61 -5.43 -1.52
N ALA A 66 -12.31 -5.17 -1.50
CA ALA A 66 -11.36 -5.77 -2.45
C ALA A 66 -11.02 -7.24 -2.13
N ALA A 67 -11.40 -7.78 -0.96
CA ALA A 67 -11.10 -9.14 -0.55
C ALA A 67 -12.14 -10.22 -0.95
N ILE A 68 -13.18 -9.88 -1.74
CA ILE A 68 -14.28 -10.81 -2.10
C ILE A 68 -14.35 -11.09 -3.63
N SER A 69 -13.27 -10.93 -4.40
CA SER A 69 -13.32 -11.20 -5.86
C SER A 69 -12.20 -12.05 -6.44
N LEU A 70 -11.63 -12.98 -5.65
CA LEU A 70 -11.03 -14.18 -6.21
C LEU A 70 -11.91 -15.39 -5.88
N GLY A 71 -12.77 -15.75 -6.85
CA GLY A 71 -13.57 -16.96 -6.81
C GLY A 71 -15.01 -16.73 -7.23
N LEU A 72 -15.30 -16.85 -8.53
CA LEU A 72 -16.33 -17.74 -9.07
C LEU A 72 -16.57 -17.50 -10.57
N ALA A 73 -16.29 -18.55 -11.33
CA ALA A 73 -17.00 -19.06 -12.50
C ALA A 73 -17.97 -18.13 -13.27
N SER A 74 -17.61 -17.94 -14.53
CA SER A 74 -18.45 -17.80 -15.73
C SER A 74 -19.96 -18.00 -15.54
N GLY A 75 -20.73 -16.91 -15.65
CA GLY A 75 -22.18 -16.96 -15.76
C GLY A 75 -22.76 -15.61 -16.22
N ARG A 76 -23.06 -15.50 -17.52
CA ARG A 76 -23.72 -14.33 -18.12
C ARG A 76 -25.10 -14.10 -17.49
N VAL A 77 -25.35 -12.91 -16.95
CA VAL A 77 -26.71 -12.41 -16.68
C VAL A 77 -26.85 -11.00 -17.24
N SER A 78 -27.86 -10.84 -18.11
CA SER A 78 -28.23 -9.60 -18.82
C SER A 78 -29.05 -8.67 -17.92
N ILE A 79 -28.79 -7.36 -17.97
CA ILE A 79 -29.54 -6.32 -17.25
C ILE A 79 -30.27 -5.44 -18.29
N PRO A 80 -31.61 -5.33 -18.27
CA PRO A 80 -32.30 -4.32 -19.05
C PRO A 80 -32.37 -3.00 -18.28
N GLY A 81 -32.07 -1.90 -18.97
CA GLY A 81 -31.98 -0.56 -18.40
C GLY A 81 -33.33 0.03 -17.98
N PHE A 82 -33.28 0.99 -17.05
CA PHE A 82 -34.37 1.95 -16.85
C PHE A 82 -33.86 3.33 -16.43
N THR A 83 -34.59 4.30 -16.92
CA THR A 83 -34.30 5.73 -17.09
C THR A 83 -34.52 6.55 -15.82
N VAL A 84 -33.74 7.62 -15.66
CA VAL A 84 -33.86 8.62 -14.59
C VAL A 84 -35.10 9.50 -14.81
N GLY A 85 -36.09 9.38 -13.92
CA GLY A 85 -37.22 10.31 -13.81
C GLY A 85 -37.12 11.11 -12.52
N ARG A 86 -36.88 12.43 -12.63
CA ARG A 86 -37.05 13.41 -11.56
C ARG A 86 -38.54 13.75 -11.45
N SER A 87 -39.17 13.53 -10.29
CA SER A 87 -40.33 14.33 -9.90
C SER A 87 -40.38 14.51 -8.38
N SER A 88 -40.61 15.76 -8.01
CA SER A 88 -40.87 16.25 -6.66
C SER A 88 -42.36 16.16 -6.37
N SER A 89 -42.76 15.57 -5.25
CA SER A 89 -43.98 15.99 -4.56
C SER A 89 -43.97 15.53 -3.09
N SER A 90 -44.21 16.52 -2.24
CA SER A 90 -44.46 16.43 -0.81
C SER A 90 -45.89 15.93 -0.52
N SER A 91 -46.07 15.04 0.45
CA SER A 91 -47.14 15.12 1.48
C SER A 91 -47.01 14.00 2.53
N PRO A 92 -47.55 14.22 3.75
CA PRO A 92 -47.13 13.54 4.97
C PRO A 92 -47.99 12.32 5.28
N PHE A 93 -47.36 11.24 5.75
CA PHE A 93 -48.06 10.14 6.42
C PHE A 93 -47.48 9.96 7.82
N GLY A 94 -48.36 10.11 8.81
CA GLY A 94 -48.04 10.03 10.22
C GLY A 94 -48.06 8.60 10.78
N GLY A 95 -47.49 8.47 11.97
CA GLY A 95 -48.03 7.61 13.02
C GLY A 95 -47.68 6.13 12.96
N GLY A 96 -46.41 5.80 13.11
CA GLY A 96 -45.97 4.46 13.52
C GLY A 96 -44.93 4.59 14.64
N GLY A 97 -45.39 4.57 15.90
CA GLY A 97 -44.52 4.57 17.07
C GLY A 97 -43.79 3.23 17.22
N GLY A 98 -42.65 3.10 16.54
CA GLY A 98 -41.62 2.13 16.86
C GLY A 98 -40.63 2.78 17.81
N GLY A 99 -40.30 2.11 18.93
CA GLY A 99 -39.41 2.62 19.97
C GLY A 99 -38.07 3.08 19.40
N GLY A 100 -37.92 4.39 19.21
CA GLY A 100 -36.65 5.01 18.90
C GLY A 100 -35.80 4.99 20.16
N GLY A 101 -34.91 4.01 20.27
CA GLY A 101 -33.75 4.16 21.12
C GLY A 101 -33.07 5.49 20.79
N ALA A 102 -32.65 6.24 21.81
CA ALA A 102 -31.90 7.48 21.59
C ALA A 102 -30.73 7.18 20.62
N PRO A 103 -30.43 8.10 19.68
CA PRO A 103 -29.26 7.93 18.84
C PRO A 103 -28.04 7.68 19.74
N PRO A 104 -27.18 6.71 19.37
CA PRO A 104 -26.00 6.37 20.16
C PRO A 104 -25.20 7.63 20.45
N THR A 105 -24.77 7.78 21.70
CA THR A 105 -23.98 8.93 22.11
C THR A 105 -22.59 8.79 21.50
N PRO A 106 -22.09 9.79 20.75
CA PRO A 106 -20.75 9.73 20.19
C PRO A 106 -19.70 9.50 21.30
N PRO A 107 -18.74 8.57 21.12
CA PRO A 107 -17.70 8.33 22.09
C PRO A 107 -16.85 9.58 22.28
N THR A 108 -16.39 9.80 23.49
CA THR A 108 -15.43 10.87 23.78
C THR A 108 -14.03 10.36 23.44
N PRO A 109 -13.30 10.99 22.51
CA PRO A 109 -11.93 10.57 22.20
C PRO A 109 -11.03 10.66 23.44
N PRO A 110 -10.14 9.67 23.66
CA PRO A 110 -9.26 9.66 24.83
C PRO A 110 -8.23 10.79 24.77
N THR A 111 -7.79 11.28 25.94
CA THR A 111 -6.72 12.28 26.05
C THR A 111 -5.39 11.62 26.41
N HIS A 112 -4.28 12.10 25.87
CA HIS A 112 -2.92 11.63 26.21
C HIS A 112 -1.97 12.82 26.40
N PRO A 113 -1.09 12.85 27.43
CA PRO A 113 -0.24 14.01 27.74
C PRO A 113 0.69 14.48 26.61
N SER A 114 1.17 13.55 25.79
CA SER A 114 2.08 13.81 24.66
C SER A 114 1.37 14.25 23.39
N TYR A 115 0.03 14.33 23.39
CA TYR A 115 -0.76 14.68 22.21
C TYR A 115 -1.71 15.85 22.47
N ALA A 116 -1.76 16.78 21.52
CA ALA A 116 -2.80 17.79 21.44
C ALA A 116 -3.94 17.25 20.57
N LEU A 117 -5.17 17.21 21.11
CA LEU A 117 -6.37 16.95 20.31
C LEU A 117 -6.71 18.21 19.50
N GLU A 118 -6.56 18.16 18.18
CA GLU A 118 -6.77 19.30 17.29
C GLU A 118 -8.25 19.49 16.93
N TYR A 119 -8.92 18.39 16.56
CA TYR A 119 -10.35 18.44 16.29
C TYR A 119 -11.03 17.08 16.48
N THR A 120 -12.34 17.14 16.66
CA THR A 120 -13.23 15.97 16.69
C THR A 120 -14.43 16.25 15.79
N SER A 121 -14.87 15.25 15.03
CA SER A 121 -16.03 15.35 14.14
C SER A 121 -16.84 14.06 14.16
N VAL A 122 -18.15 14.18 14.27
CA VAL A 122 -19.08 13.05 14.12
C VAL A 122 -19.49 12.97 12.66
N ILE A 123 -19.28 11.81 12.05
CA ILE A 123 -19.67 11.49 10.68
C ILE A 123 -20.89 10.57 10.74
N SER A 124 -22.07 11.17 10.70
CA SER A 124 -23.36 10.48 10.85
C SER A 124 -23.61 9.40 9.80
N GLU A 125 -23.14 9.61 8.57
CA GLU A 125 -23.35 8.73 7.42
C GLU A 125 -22.68 7.37 7.60
N TYR A 126 -21.61 7.31 8.39
CA TYR A 126 -20.86 6.09 8.68
C TYR A 126 -20.99 5.62 10.13
N ASP A 127 -21.71 6.40 10.93
CA ASP A 127 -21.83 6.22 12.38
C ASP A 127 -20.46 6.13 13.08
N LEU A 128 -19.64 7.15 12.81
CA LEU A 128 -18.26 7.27 13.30
C LEU A 128 -18.05 8.60 14.01
N THR A 129 -17.14 8.60 14.97
CA THR A 129 -16.47 9.77 15.51
C THR A 129 -15.02 9.73 15.07
N VAL A 130 -14.54 10.83 14.50
CA VAL A 130 -13.17 10.99 14.05
C VAL A 130 -12.48 11.98 14.96
N ALA A 131 -11.27 11.65 15.43
CA ALA A 131 -10.44 12.53 16.23
C ALA A 131 -9.04 12.64 15.63
N MET A 132 -8.52 13.85 15.62
CA MET A 132 -7.20 14.15 15.08
C MET A 132 -6.31 14.73 16.16
N TYR A 133 -5.15 14.12 16.30
CA TYR A 133 -4.16 14.46 17.29
C TYR A 133 -2.86 14.90 16.62
N ARG A 134 -2.13 15.72 17.35
CA ARG A 134 -0.75 16.11 17.06
C ARG A 134 0.16 15.68 18.18
N HIS A 135 1.20 14.93 17.87
CA HIS A 135 2.24 14.65 18.84
C HIS A 135 3.00 15.94 19.16
N ILE A 136 3.05 16.35 20.43
CA ILE A 136 3.51 17.68 20.84
C ILE A 136 4.99 17.89 20.51
N ARG A 137 5.82 16.83 20.62
CA ARG A 137 7.27 16.93 20.47
C ARG A 137 7.74 16.87 19.01
N THR A 138 7.15 15.96 18.22
CA THR A 138 7.62 15.65 16.86
C THR A 138 6.72 16.22 15.77
N ASP A 139 5.55 16.76 16.14
CA ASP A 139 4.50 17.21 15.21
C ASP A 139 3.93 16.08 14.32
N ALA A 140 4.12 14.82 14.70
CA ALA A 140 3.57 13.65 14.00
C ALA A 140 2.04 13.64 14.05
N GLU A 141 1.43 13.20 12.95
CA GLU A 141 -0.03 13.16 12.82
C GLU A 141 -0.60 11.84 13.32
N PHE A 142 -1.67 11.89 14.12
CA PHE A 142 -2.38 10.68 14.55
C PHE A 142 -3.89 10.84 14.35
N PHE A 143 -4.48 9.89 13.62
CA PHE A 143 -5.87 9.85 13.22
C PHE A 143 -6.61 8.68 13.86
N ALA A 144 -7.64 8.98 14.66
CA ALA A 144 -8.48 7.96 15.28
C ALA A 144 -9.88 7.95 14.67
N VAL A 145 -10.36 6.76 14.35
CA VAL A 145 -11.73 6.46 13.91
C VAL A 145 -12.38 5.60 14.99
N LEU A 146 -13.39 6.15 15.64
CA LEU A 146 -14.14 5.51 16.72
C LEU A 146 -15.57 5.19 16.25
N PRO A 147 -16.01 3.94 16.25
CA PRO A 147 -17.41 3.58 16.06
C PRO A 147 -18.32 4.21 17.11
N ASN A 148 -19.42 4.86 16.72
CA ASN A 148 -20.35 5.43 17.71
C ASN A 148 -21.12 4.37 18.51
N ASN A 149 -21.27 3.17 17.94
CA ASN A 149 -21.89 1.99 18.59
C ASN A 149 -20.87 1.03 19.22
N GLY A 150 -19.57 1.36 19.25
CA GLY A 150 -18.59 0.60 20.02
C GLY A 150 -18.83 0.87 21.50
N SER A 151 -19.05 -0.17 22.31
CA SER A 151 -19.21 0.00 23.75
C SER A 151 -18.02 0.77 24.34
N ASN A 152 -18.29 1.86 25.07
CA ASN A 152 -17.28 2.52 25.92
C ASN A 152 -16.81 1.61 27.06
N ASP A 153 -17.55 0.55 27.35
CA ASP A 153 -17.13 -0.52 28.24
C ASP A 153 -16.41 -1.59 27.43
N GLY A 154 -15.13 -1.79 27.73
CA GLY A 154 -14.34 -2.96 27.33
C GLY A 154 -14.86 -4.29 27.88
N ASP A 155 -16.17 -4.43 28.09
CA ASP A 155 -16.79 -5.67 28.50
C ASP A 155 -16.98 -6.58 27.27
N TYR A 156 -15.96 -7.41 27.05
CA TYR A 156 -15.93 -8.51 26.07
C TYR A 156 -17.04 -9.56 26.31
N ASN A 157 -17.97 -9.31 27.23
CA ASN A 157 -18.90 -10.29 27.78
C ASN A 157 -20.34 -9.77 27.87
N ASN A 158 -20.82 -9.08 26.83
CA ASN A 158 -22.25 -8.80 26.72
C ASN A 158 -23.02 -10.03 26.22
N ASN A 159 -23.29 -10.96 27.13
CA ASN A 159 -24.27 -12.06 26.98
C ASN A 159 -25.72 -11.53 26.93
N ASN A 160 -26.01 -10.55 26.08
CA ASN A 160 -27.38 -10.16 25.80
C ASN A 160 -27.98 -11.13 24.78
N ASN A 161 -28.68 -12.13 25.32
CA ASN A 161 -29.54 -13.12 24.65
C ASN A 161 -30.72 -12.53 23.86
N ASN A 162 -30.63 -11.31 23.35
CA ASN A 162 -31.62 -10.73 22.45
C ASN A 162 -31.02 -10.70 21.05
N GLY A 163 -31.41 -11.68 20.22
CA GLY A 163 -30.88 -11.99 18.88
C GLY A 163 -30.98 -10.90 17.79
N GLN A 164 -30.75 -9.64 18.14
CA GLN A 164 -30.30 -8.61 17.22
C GLN A 164 -28.80 -8.49 17.42
N GLN A 165 -28.04 -9.27 16.66
CA GLN A 165 -26.59 -9.13 16.55
C GLN A 165 -26.30 -7.69 16.12
N GLN A 166 -25.97 -6.82 17.08
CA GLN A 166 -25.23 -5.61 16.77
C GLN A 166 -23.93 -6.14 16.17
N GLN A 167 -23.76 -5.96 14.86
CA GLN A 167 -22.48 -6.18 14.18
C GLN A 167 -21.50 -5.15 14.77
N GLN A 168 -21.01 -5.42 15.97
CA GLN A 168 -19.90 -4.70 16.55
C GLN A 168 -18.77 -4.87 15.55
N ARG A 169 -18.20 -3.75 15.09
CA ARG A 169 -16.98 -3.79 14.29
C ARG A 169 -15.88 -4.33 15.20
N GLU A 170 -15.73 -5.65 15.19
CA GLU A 170 -14.77 -6.36 16.03
C GLU A 170 -13.33 -6.11 15.56
N ASP A 171 -13.16 -5.78 14.28
CA ASP A 171 -11.85 -5.66 13.66
C ASP A 171 -11.22 -4.30 13.95
N LYS A 172 -10.04 -4.35 14.55
CA LYS A 172 -9.23 -3.19 14.92
C LYS A 172 -8.16 -3.04 13.87
N SER A 173 -7.91 -1.83 13.42
CA SER A 173 -6.92 -1.57 12.38
C SER A 173 -5.99 -0.45 12.80
N PHE A 174 -4.72 -0.63 12.52
CA PHE A 174 -3.68 0.37 12.69
C PHE A 174 -2.93 0.50 11.37
N GLY A 175 -2.43 1.68 11.08
CA GLY A 175 -1.35 1.77 10.11
C GLY A 175 -0.56 3.03 10.27
N ILE A 176 0.69 2.94 9.83
CA ILE A 176 1.63 4.04 9.80
C ILE A 176 2.08 4.27 8.37
N SER A 177 2.10 5.53 7.96
CA SER A 177 2.45 5.95 6.61
C SER A 177 3.55 6.99 6.64
N PHE A 178 4.45 6.92 5.65
CA PHE A 178 5.50 7.92 5.43
C PHE A 178 5.38 8.43 4.00
N ARG A 179 5.62 9.72 3.77
CA ARG A 179 5.80 10.23 2.41
C ARG A 179 7.19 9.85 1.94
N THR A 180 7.28 9.05 0.89
CA THR A 180 8.51 8.42 0.40
C THR A 180 8.63 8.76 -1.08
N ASN A 181 9.27 9.90 -1.38
CA ASN A 181 9.36 10.40 -2.76
C ASN A 181 10.68 9.95 -3.39
N PRO A 182 10.66 8.96 -4.32
CA PRO A 182 11.87 8.56 -5.03
C PRO A 182 12.39 9.67 -5.96
N THR A 183 13.71 9.80 -6.05
CA THR A 183 14.38 10.74 -6.97
C THR A 183 14.97 10.06 -8.21
N ASP A 184 14.86 8.74 -8.27
CA ASP A 184 15.29 7.86 -9.35
C ASP A 184 14.39 6.61 -9.38
N SER A 185 14.58 5.73 -10.37
CA SER A 185 13.79 4.50 -10.52
C SER A 185 14.50 3.28 -9.94
N THR A 186 15.39 3.46 -8.96
CA THR A 186 16.12 2.34 -8.32
C THR A 186 15.22 1.45 -7.45
N GLY A 187 13.98 1.85 -7.21
CA GLY A 187 13.06 1.13 -6.32
C GLY A 187 13.37 1.32 -4.83
N VAL A 188 14.19 2.30 -4.46
CA VAL A 188 14.63 2.48 -3.05
C VAL A 188 13.47 2.56 -2.06
N ALA A 189 12.34 3.17 -2.42
CA ALA A 189 11.16 3.23 -1.55
C ALA A 189 10.57 1.84 -1.28
N HIS A 190 10.51 1.00 -2.33
CA HIS A 190 9.99 -0.36 -2.27
C HIS A 190 10.96 -1.30 -1.54
N ILE A 191 12.26 -1.17 -1.81
CA ILE A 191 13.29 -1.98 -1.15
C ILE A 191 13.37 -1.66 0.35
N VAL A 192 13.26 -0.39 0.75
CA VAL A 192 13.16 -0.02 2.17
C VAL A 192 11.88 -0.59 2.79
N GLU A 193 10.77 -0.60 2.06
CA GLU A 193 9.51 -1.16 2.53
C GLU A 193 9.63 -2.63 2.94
N HIS A 194 10.22 -3.47 2.08
CA HIS A 194 10.57 -4.84 2.41
C HIS A 194 11.59 -4.92 3.57
N SER A 195 12.68 -4.16 3.47
CA SER A 195 13.84 -4.30 4.34
C SER A 195 13.56 -3.95 5.80
N VAL A 196 12.65 -3.01 6.09
CA VAL A 196 12.30 -2.69 7.49
C VAL A 196 11.58 -3.83 8.19
N LEU A 197 10.95 -4.74 7.42
CA LEU A 197 10.23 -5.90 7.93
C LEU A 197 11.13 -7.14 8.13
N SER A 198 12.42 -7.06 7.78
CA SER A 198 13.42 -8.12 7.92
C SER A 198 14.12 -8.16 9.30
N GLY A 199 13.55 -7.49 10.31
CA GLY A 199 14.07 -7.46 11.67
C GLY A 199 14.34 -6.06 12.20
N SER A 200 14.23 -5.91 13.52
CA SER A 200 14.34 -4.62 14.21
C SER A 200 15.12 -4.75 15.52
N ARG A 201 15.38 -3.62 16.19
CA ARG A 201 16.14 -3.55 17.45
C ARG A 201 15.52 -4.40 18.56
N LYS A 202 14.19 -4.34 18.72
CA LYS A 202 13.42 -5.09 19.73
C LYS A 202 13.08 -6.50 19.26
N TYR A 203 12.94 -6.72 17.96
CA TYR A 203 12.62 -8.02 17.35
C TYR A 203 13.72 -8.44 16.36
N PRO A 204 14.90 -8.88 16.85
CA PRO A 204 16.07 -9.14 16.01
C PRO A 204 16.04 -10.50 15.32
N VAL A 205 14.89 -11.18 15.29
CA VAL A 205 14.74 -12.45 14.56
C VAL A 205 14.76 -12.18 13.05
N LYS A 206 15.21 -13.16 12.27
CA LYS A 206 15.13 -13.10 10.81
C LYS A 206 13.64 -13.14 10.40
N ASP A 207 13.23 -12.24 9.53
CA ASP A 207 11.88 -12.16 8.95
C ASP A 207 10.71 -12.21 9.96
N PRO A 208 10.63 -11.28 10.96
CA PRO A 208 9.52 -11.23 11.92
C PRO A 208 8.13 -11.19 11.26
N PHE A 209 8.02 -10.54 10.10
CA PHE A 209 6.78 -10.46 9.32
C PHE A 209 6.21 -11.84 8.98
N LEU A 210 7.05 -12.80 8.55
CA LEU A 210 6.60 -14.17 8.25
C LEU A 210 6.14 -14.92 9.50
N HIS A 211 6.78 -14.66 10.65
CA HIS A 211 6.35 -15.22 11.92
C HIS A 211 4.98 -14.69 12.35
N LEU A 212 4.72 -13.39 12.15
CA LEU A 212 3.40 -12.80 12.40
C LEU A 212 2.35 -13.38 11.46
N LEU A 213 2.66 -13.53 10.17
CA LEU A 213 1.73 -14.10 9.21
C LEU A 213 1.29 -15.53 9.58
N LYS A 214 2.23 -16.36 10.07
CA LYS A 214 1.98 -17.76 10.44
C LYS A 214 1.39 -17.93 11.85
N GLY A 215 1.65 -16.99 12.77
CA GLY A 215 1.41 -17.17 14.20
C GLY A 215 0.45 -16.19 14.87
N SER A 216 0.02 -15.13 14.19
CA SER A 216 -0.93 -14.13 14.73
C SER A 216 -2.38 -14.46 14.40
N LEU A 217 -3.31 -13.74 15.03
CA LEU A 217 -4.74 -13.77 14.72
C LEU A 217 -5.13 -12.60 13.80
N GLN A 218 -4.20 -12.16 12.96
CA GLN A 218 -4.39 -11.03 12.05
C GLN A 218 -5.54 -11.30 11.07
N THR A 219 -6.32 -10.26 10.82
CA THR A 219 -7.30 -10.20 9.73
C THR A 219 -6.74 -9.51 8.50
N PHE A 220 -5.75 -8.62 8.70
CA PHE A 220 -4.95 -8.04 7.64
C PHE A 220 -3.52 -7.78 8.12
N LEU A 221 -2.53 -8.11 7.29
CA LEU A 221 -1.12 -7.88 7.56
C LEU A 221 -0.44 -7.64 6.23
N ASN A 222 0.04 -6.43 5.98
CA ASN A 222 0.74 -6.12 4.74
C ASN A 222 1.63 -4.88 4.91
N ALA A 223 2.34 -4.54 3.84
CA ALA A 223 2.98 -3.27 3.61
C ALA A 223 2.92 -2.95 2.11
N MET A 224 2.85 -1.66 1.78
CA MET A 224 2.54 -1.22 0.43
C MET A 224 3.32 0.04 0.07
N THR A 225 3.92 0.02 -1.11
CA THR A 225 4.63 1.15 -1.71
C THR A 225 3.81 1.76 -2.84
N TYR A 226 3.35 2.98 -2.63
CA TYR A 226 2.79 3.86 -3.65
C TYR A 226 3.88 4.76 -4.24
N ALA A 227 3.53 5.52 -5.27
CA ALA A 227 4.48 6.39 -5.97
C ALA A 227 5.09 7.53 -5.10
N ASP A 228 4.43 7.89 -4.00
CA ASP A 228 4.85 8.99 -3.10
C ASP A 228 4.72 8.68 -1.61
N ARG A 229 4.37 7.43 -1.26
CA ARG A 229 4.17 7.04 0.14
C ARG A 229 4.30 5.53 0.34
N THR A 230 4.73 5.17 1.53
CA THR A 230 4.81 3.79 2.00
C THR A 230 3.90 3.63 3.20
N VAL A 231 3.10 2.56 3.23
CA VAL A 231 2.04 2.34 4.23
C VAL A 231 2.17 0.94 4.82
N TYR A 232 2.13 0.86 6.15
CA TYR A 232 2.26 -0.38 6.91
C TYR A 232 1.01 -0.62 7.76
N PRO A 233 -0.04 -1.25 7.19
CA PRO A 233 -1.27 -1.55 7.90
C PRO A 233 -1.28 -2.94 8.56
N VAL A 234 -1.92 -3.01 9.72
CA VAL A 234 -2.25 -4.26 10.42
C VAL A 234 -3.68 -4.22 10.94
N SER A 235 -4.35 -5.36 10.99
CA SER A 235 -5.66 -5.50 11.61
C SER A 235 -5.79 -6.81 12.36
N SER A 236 -6.55 -6.80 13.45
CA SER A 236 -6.91 -7.99 14.21
C SER A 236 -8.21 -7.80 14.98
N ARG A 237 -8.98 -8.88 15.11
CA ARG A 237 -10.17 -8.94 16.00
C ARG A 237 -9.80 -9.18 17.46
N ASN A 238 -8.56 -9.59 17.75
CA ASN A 238 -8.10 -9.84 19.11
C ASN A 238 -7.27 -8.65 19.61
N ARG A 239 -7.65 -8.07 20.77
CA ARG A 239 -6.98 -6.87 21.29
C ARG A 239 -5.51 -7.09 21.67
N GLN A 240 -5.15 -8.26 22.21
CA GLN A 240 -3.77 -8.55 22.57
C GLN A 240 -2.91 -8.77 21.33
N ASP A 241 -3.45 -9.49 20.34
CA ASP A 241 -2.81 -9.69 19.05
C ASP A 241 -2.63 -8.35 18.31
N PHE A 242 -3.67 -7.51 18.25
CA PHE A 242 -3.60 -6.16 17.72
C PHE A 242 -2.46 -5.34 18.35
N ARG A 243 -2.37 -5.34 19.69
CA ARG A 243 -1.27 -4.68 20.41
C ARG A 243 0.10 -5.21 19.99
N ASN A 244 0.25 -6.54 19.87
CA ASN A 244 1.50 -7.16 19.46
C ASN A 244 1.89 -6.75 18.02
N LEU A 245 0.94 -6.76 17.09
CA LEU A 245 1.15 -6.38 15.69
C LEU A 245 1.60 -4.91 15.58
N VAL A 246 0.92 -4.01 16.29
CA VAL A 246 1.27 -2.57 16.34
C VAL A 246 2.69 -2.38 16.89
N ASP A 247 3.04 -3.07 17.97
CA ASP A 247 4.35 -2.97 18.61
C ASP A 247 5.49 -3.46 17.69
N VAL A 248 5.30 -4.59 16.98
CA VAL A 248 6.28 -5.09 16.00
C VAL A 248 6.42 -4.14 14.81
N TYR A 249 5.32 -3.63 14.27
CA TYR A 249 5.35 -2.71 13.14
C TYR A 249 6.00 -1.37 13.48
N LEU A 250 5.75 -0.83 14.67
CA LEU A 250 6.38 0.40 15.14
C LEU A 250 7.90 0.24 15.29
N ASP A 251 8.37 -0.86 15.87
CA ASP A 251 9.81 -1.08 15.98
C ASP A 251 10.46 -1.38 14.62
N ALA A 252 9.76 -2.08 13.72
CA ALA A 252 10.21 -2.30 12.35
C ALA A 252 10.47 -0.98 11.62
N VAL A 253 9.51 -0.05 11.62
CA VAL A 253 9.65 1.19 10.85
C VAL A 253 10.56 2.24 11.49
N TYR A 254 10.72 2.25 12.82
CA TYR A 254 11.54 3.25 13.51
C TYR A 254 12.93 2.76 13.92
N HIS A 255 13.10 1.45 14.17
CA HIS A 255 14.36 0.84 14.56
C HIS A 255 14.71 -0.41 13.73
N PRO A 256 14.66 -0.34 12.40
CA PRO A 256 14.99 -1.48 11.55
C PRO A 256 16.48 -1.81 11.63
N ARG A 257 16.81 -3.09 11.45
CA ARG A 257 18.21 -3.52 11.34
C ARG A 257 18.82 -3.22 9.98
N CYS A 258 17.99 -3.06 8.95
CA CYS A 258 18.43 -2.87 7.58
C CYS A 258 19.28 -1.61 7.36
N VAL A 259 19.22 -0.62 8.26
CA VAL A 259 20.04 0.61 8.15
C VAL A 259 21.48 0.42 8.64
N GLU A 260 21.76 -0.68 9.34
CA GLU A 260 23.10 -1.04 9.84
C GLU A 260 23.66 -2.27 9.10
N GLU A 261 22.80 -3.08 8.49
CA GLU A 261 23.14 -4.39 7.97
C GLU A 261 22.93 -4.50 6.45
N GLU A 262 24.01 -4.30 5.68
CA GLU A 262 23.99 -4.31 4.21
C GLU A 262 23.46 -5.61 3.59
N TRP A 263 23.59 -6.75 4.28
CA TRP A 263 23.08 -8.02 3.77
C TRP A 263 21.56 -8.01 3.59
N VAL A 264 20.82 -7.19 4.36
CA VAL A 264 19.37 -7.04 4.19
C VAL A 264 19.04 -6.42 2.83
N LEU A 265 19.77 -5.38 2.42
CA LEU A 265 19.66 -4.81 1.07
C LEU A 265 19.98 -5.85 -0.01
N LYS A 266 20.97 -6.71 0.22
CA LYS A 266 21.35 -7.77 -0.74
C LYS A 266 20.30 -8.87 -0.86
N GLN A 267 19.57 -9.16 0.21
CA GLN A 267 18.48 -10.13 0.21
C GLN A 267 17.22 -9.54 -0.45
N GLU A 268 16.74 -8.42 0.09
CA GLU A 268 15.46 -7.82 -0.29
C GLU A 268 15.54 -6.99 -1.59
N GLY A 269 16.65 -6.32 -1.84
CA GLY A 269 16.85 -5.47 -3.02
C GLY A 269 17.44 -6.24 -4.19
N TRP A 270 18.76 -6.34 -4.21
CA TRP A 270 19.50 -7.00 -5.29
C TRP A 270 20.92 -7.40 -4.89
N ARG A 271 21.46 -8.43 -5.54
CA ARG A 271 22.85 -8.90 -5.48
C ARG A 271 23.20 -9.67 -6.75
N TYR A 272 24.50 -9.87 -6.96
CA TYR A 272 24.96 -10.92 -7.87
C TYR A 272 25.02 -12.25 -7.13
N GLU A 273 24.55 -13.31 -7.78
CA GLU A 273 24.64 -14.70 -7.34
C GLU A 273 25.27 -15.54 -8.45
N LEU A 274 26.04 -16.56 -8.09
CA LEU A 274 26.54 -17.53 -9.07
C LEU A 274 25.37 -18.44 -9.46
N ASP A 275 25.22 -18.72 -10.75
CA ASP A 275 24.25 -19.68 -11.22
C ASP A 275 24.78 -21.10 -11.02
N ASP A 276 24.13 -21.85 -10.13
CA ASP A 276 24.55 -23.23 -9.82
C ASP A 276 24.14 -24.21 -10.92
N ASP A 277 23.21 -23.83 -11.81
CA ASP A 277 22.72 -24.66 -12.92
C ASP A 277 23.75 -24.82 -14.05
N ASP A 278 24.79 -23.98 -14.09
CA ASP A 278 25.93 -24.10 -15.03
C ASP A 278 27.03 -25.07 -14.54
N ASN A 279 26.94 -25.58 -13.32
CA ASN A 279 27.93 -26.48 -12.72
C ASN A 279 27.75 -27.97 -13.12
N ASP A 280 26.79 -28.32 -13.98
CA ASP A 280 26.66 -29.67 -14.56
C ASP A 280 27.41 -29.81 -15.89
N SER A 281 28.51 -29.06 -16.06
CA SER A 281 29.50 -29.37 -17.08
C SER A 281 30.56 -30.30 -16.50
N ASP A 282 30.52 -31.56 -16.95
CA ASP A 282 31.60 -32.55 -16.94
C ASP A 282 32.82 -32.04 -17.75
N ALA A 283 33.34 -30.87 -17.37
CA ALA A 283 34.53 -30.26 -17.93
C ALA A 283 35.73 -30.71 -17.10
N GLY A 284 36.20 -31.91 -17.41
CA GLY A 284 37.55 -32.33 -17.08
C GLY A 284 38.56 -31.47 -17.84
N ASP A 285 38.92 -30.31 -17.30
CA ASP A 285 40.27 -29.74 -17.31
C ASP A 285 40.28 -28.50 -16.40
N GLY A 286 41.34 -28.35 -15.60
CA GLY A 286 41.41 -27.47 -14.44
C GLY A 286 41.48 -25.96 -14.70
N ASP A 287 40.55 -25.40 -15.47
CA ASP A 287 40.30 -23.96 -15.56
C ASP A 287 39.06 -23.58 -14.74
N ASP A 288 39.29 -22.75 -13.72
CA ASP A 288 38.33 -22.18 -12.77
C ASP A 288 37.42 -21.15 -13.46
N ASP A 289 36.59 -21.58 -14.40
CA ASP A 289 35.59 -20.74 -15.08
C ASP A 289 34.37 -20.64 -14.17
N GLY A 290 34.47 -19.80 -13.13
CA GLY A 290 33.40 -19.55 -12.16
C GLY A 290 32.08 -19.23 -12.86
N GLY A 291 31.00 -19.91 -12.44
CA GLY A 291 29.68 -19.88 -13.09
C GLY A 291 29.10 -18.49 -13.39
N GLU A 292 28.10 -18.44 -14.28
CA GLU A 292 27.49 -17.18 -14.73
C GLU A 292 26.95 -16.36 -13.54
N LEU A 293 27.24 -15.06 -13.51
CA LEU A 293 26.70 -14.16 -12.48
C LEU A 293 25.31 -13.66 -12.88
N VAL A 294 24.31 -14.05 -12.09
CA VAL A 294 22.92 -13.63 -12.27
C VAL A 294 22.49 -12.62 -11.22
N LEU A 295 21.58 -11.71 -11.59
CA LEU A 295 20.98 -10.75 -10.67
C LEU A 295 19.85 -11.43 -9.88
N ARG A 296 19.95 -11.41 -8.55
CA ARG A 296 18.91 -11.94 -7.65
C ARG A 296 18.55 -10.94 -6.56
N GLY A 297 17.36 -11.06 -5.99
CA GLY A 297 16.84 -10.23 -4.90
C GLY A 297 15.32 -10.25 -4.91
N VAL A 298 14.67 -10.08 -3.76
CA VAL A 298 13.20 -10.20 -3.67
C VAL A 298 12.52 -9.16 -4.57
N VAL A 299 12.83 -7.88 -4.39
CA VAL A 299 12.26 -6.78 -5.19
C VAL A 299 12.76 -6.83 -6.63
N MET A 300 14.02 -7.21 -6.87
CA MET A 300 14.53 -7.42 -8.23
C MET A 300 13.66 -8.42 -9.00
N SER A 301 13.41 -9.61 -8.42
CA SER A 301 12.58 -10.65 -9.03
C SER A 301 11.12 -10.22 -9.18
N GLU A 302 10.55 -9.56 -8.17
CA GLU A 302 9.19 -9.03 -8.25
C GLU A 302 9.02 -8.04 -9.40
N MET A 303 9.95 -7.09 -9.53
CA MET A 303 9.87 -6.06 -10.56
C MET A 303 10.18 -6.61 -11.95
N MET A 304 11.04 -7.62 -12.10
CA MET A 304 11.18 -8.34 -13.36
C MET A 304 9.85 -8.98 -13.79
N GLY A 305 9.14 -9.62 -12.85
CA GLY A 305 7.81 -10.15 -13.09
C GLY A 305 6.80 -9.06 -13.46
N ALA A 306 6.76 -7.96 -12.70
CA ALA A 306 5.84 -6.85 -12.95
C ALA A 306 6.10 -6.07 -14.25
N TYR A 307 7.28 -6.22 -14.86
CA TYR A 307 7.63 -5.67 -16.19
C TYR A 307 7.33 -6.64 -17.35
N SER A 308 6.84 -7.84 -17.05
CA SER A 308 6.26 -8.76 -18.03
C SER A 308 4.75 -8.56 -18.24
N ASP A 309 4.10 -7.79 -17.37
CA ASP A 309 2.68 -7.45 -17.49
C ASP A 309 2.48 -6.14 -18.29
N PRO A 310 1.83 -6.19 -19.47
CA PRO A 310 1.59 -4.99 -20.28
C PRO A 310 0.71 -3.95 -19.59
N ASP A 311 -0.21 -4.33 -18.71
CA ASP A 311 -1.08 -3.39 -18.01
C ASP A 311 -0.29 -2.56 -16.98
N GLU A 312 0.64 -3.19 -16.26
CA GLU A 312 1.55 -2.53 -15.32
C GLU A 312 2.53 -1.59 -16.06
N VAL A 313 3.09 -2.05 -17.18
CA VAL A 313 3.95 -1.19 -18.04
C VAL A 313 3.18 0.00 -18.58
N MET A 314 1.93 -0.20 -19.03
CA MET A 314 1.05 0.86 -19.51
C MET A 314 0.72 1.86 -18.40
N TYR A 315 0.38 1.38 -17.20
CA TYR A 315 0.07 2.22 -16.04
C TYR A 315 1.25 3.12 -15.64
N ARG A 316 2.45 2.55 -15.49
CA ARG A 316 3.68 3.28 -15.14
C ARG A 316 4.05 4.31 -16.20
N THR A 317 3.97 3.92 -17.47
CA THR A 317 4.27 4.81 -18.61
C THR A 317 3.29 5.99 -18.63
N SER A 318 2.00 5.72 -18.41
CA SER A 318 0.97 6.77 -18.36
C SER A 318 1.24 7.78 -17.25
N GLN A 319 1.58 7.30 -16.05
CA GLN A 319 1.91 8.16 -14.92
C GLN A 319 3.15 9.03 -15.21
N THR A 320 4.20 8.43 -15.78
CA THR A 320 5.44 9.13 -16.11
C THR A 320 5.23 10.24 -17.13
N LEU A 321 4.41 9.99 -18.15
CA LEU A 321 4.10 10.99 -19.18
C LEU A 321 3.22 12.12 -18.66
N LEU A 322 2.28 11.83 -17.75
CA LEU A 322 1.39 12.80 -17.12
C LEU A 322 2.12 13.70 -16.14
N PHE A 323 3.13 13.19 -15.42
CA PHE A 323 3.79 13.88 -14.32
C PHE A 323 5.32 13.96 -14.44
N PRO A 324 5.87 14.50 -15.55
CA PRO A 324 7.32 14.52 -15.80
C PRO A 324 8.13 15.42 -14.86
N ASP A 325 7.51 16.40 -14.20
CA ASP A 325 8.21 17.40 -13.38
C ASP A 325 8.21 17.02 -11.88
N THR A 326 7.60 15.89 -11.49
CA THR A 326 7.47 15.47 -10.09
C THR A 326 8.04 14.07 -9.85
N THR A 327 7.98 13.58 -8.60
CA THR A 327 8.37 12.22 -8.21
C THR A 327 7.67 11.12 -9.02
N TYR A 328 6.47 11.40 -9.54
CA TYR A 328 5.65 10.45 -10.30
C TYR A 328 6.21 10.13 -11.69
N ARG A 329 7.31 10.77 -12.11
CA ARG A 329 8.07 10.36 -13.29
C ARG A 329 8.94 9.12 -13.06
N HIS A 330 9.17 8.77 -11.80
CA HIS A 330 9.99 7.65 -11.39
C HIS A 330 9.13 6.43 -11.05
N ASP A 331 9.67 5.25 -11.30
CA ASP A 331 9.05 4.03 -10.80
C ASP A 331 9.50 3.80 -9.35
N SER A 332 8.57 4.01 -8.41
CA SER A 332 8.81 3.76 -6.99
C SER A 332 9.00 2.28 -6.66
N GLY A 333 8.44 1.38 -7.47
CA GLY A 333 8.60 -0.07 -7.34
C GLY A 333 10.01 -0.54 -7.74
N GLY A 334 10.60 0.15 -8.72
CA GLY A 334 11.94 -0.10 -9.21
C GLY A 334 11.94 -0.62 -10.64
N ASN A 335 12.65 0.07 -11.52
CA ASN A 335 12.89 -0.41 -12.87
C ASN A 335 14.04 -1.44 -12.82
N PRO A 336 13.87 -2.69 -13.29
CA PRO A 336 14.89 -3.73 -13.17
C PRO A 336 16.29 -3.33 -13.66
N VAL A 337 16.39 -2.45 -14.66
CA VAL A 337 17.69 -1.94 -15.16
C VAL A 337 18.34 -0.92 -14.23
N ASP A 338 17.55 -0.23 -13.39
CA ASP A 338 18.00 0.83 -12.49
C ASP A 338 18.21 0.32 -11.05
N ILE A 339 17.52 -0.75 -10.63
CA ILE A 339 17.64 -1.35 -9.28
C ILE A 339 19.12 -1.61 -8.89
N PRO A 340 19.99 -2.18 -9.77
CA PRO A 340 21.39 -2.45 -9.43
C PRO A 340 22.24 -1.19 -9.16
N ALA A 341 21.73 0.00 -9.45
CA ALA A 341 22.41 1.25 -9.13
C ALA A 341 22.17 1.72 -7.68
N LEU A 342 21.32 1.02 -6.92
CA LEU A 342 21.07 1.32 -5.50
C LEU A 342 22.24 0.85 -4.65
N THR A 343 22.96 1.80 -4.07
CA THR A 343 24.01 1.54 -3.07
C THR A 343 23.44 1.54 -1.66
N PHE A 344 24.14 0.88 -0.73
CA PHE A 344 23.74 0.87 0.67
C PHE A 344 23.69 2.27 1.30
N ASP A 345 24.60 3.17 0.92
CA ASP A 345 24.58 4.55 1.41
C ASP A 345 23.33 5.30 0.93
N LYS A 346 22.93 5.15 -0.34
CA LYS A 346 21.69 5.75 -0.86
C LYS A 346 20.45 5.17 -0.19
N PHE A 347 20.45 3.86 0.08
CA PHE A 347 19.40 3.18 0.82
C PHE A 347 19.24 3.76 2.24
N ARG A 348 20.34 3.90 2.99
CA ARG A 348 20.35 4.47 4.34
C ARG A 348 19.93 5.94 4.36
N ASP A 349 20.44 6.72 3.41
CA ASP A 349 20.09 8.13 3.25
C ASP A 349 18.58 8.28 2.96
N PHE A 350 18.03 7.46 2.07
CA PHE A 350 16.60 7.46 1.79
C PHE A 350 15.76 7.17 3.03
N TYR A 351 16.12 6.14 3.80
CA TYR A 351 15.44 5.84 5.06
C TYR A 351 15.51 7.03 6.02
N SER A 352 16.72 7.55 6.27
CA SER A 352 16.94 8.66 7.22
C SER A 352 16.11 9.90 6.90
N ARG A 353 15.94 10.24 5.62
CA ARG A 353 15.18 11.42 5.19
C ARG A 353 13.67 11.25 5.32
N HIS A 354 13.15 10.03 5.15
CA HIS A 354 11.70 9.82 5.01
C HIS A 354 11.03 9.18 6.23
N TYR A 355 11.75 8.39 7.03
CA TYR A 355 11.16 7.61 8.15
C TYR A 355 11.17 8.37 9.49
N HIS A 356 11.53 9.66 9.48
CA HIS A 356 11.42 10.50 10.66
C HIS A 356 9.94 10.75 11.05
N PRO A 357 9.56 10.70 12.34
CA PRO A 357 8.18 10.86 12.78
C PRO A 357 7.46 12.13 12.34
N THR A 358 8.17 13.24 12.16
CA THR A 358 7.55 14.49 11.66
C THR A 358 6.93 14.34 10.26
N ASN A 359 7.41 13.35 9.50
CA ASN A 359 6.89 12.96 8.19
C ASN A 359 5.87 11.80 8.25
N SER A 360 5.60 11.24 9.44
CA SER A 360 4.71 10.10 9.58
C SER A 360 3.26 10.52 9.81
N LYS A 361 2.35 9.65 9.40
CA LYS A 361 0.92 9.71 9.72
C LYS A 361 0.48 8.35 10.23
N THR A 362 -0.07 8.33 11.43
CA THR A 362 -0.66 7.13 12.02
C THR A 362 -2.17 7.19 11.90
N TYR A 363 -2.80 6.06 11.57
CA TYR A 363 -4.24 5.87 11.69
C TYR A 363 -4.55 4.70 12.64
N VAL A 364 -5.66 4.82 13.35
CA VAL A 364 -6.23 3.76 14.18
C VAL A 364 -7.74 3.75 14.02
N ASN A 365 -8.29 2.56 13.84
CA ASN A 365 -9.72 2.28 13.92
C ASN A 365 -9.95 1.28 15.05
N GLY A 366 -10.78 1.65 16.02
CA GLY A 366 -11.04 0.84 17.20
C GLY A 366 -11.88 1.59 18.22
N ASP A 367 -12.15 0.95 19.36
CA ASP A 367 -12.81 1.61 20.48
C ASP A 367 -11.85 2.56 21.22
N VAL A 368 -12.36 3.26 22.25
CA VAL A 368 -11.59 4.23 23.03
C VAL A 368 -10.35 3.61 23.67
N HIS A 369 -10.40 2.34 24.08
CA HIS A 369 -9.26 1.65 24.69
C HIS A 369 -8.19 1.31 23.65
N ASP A 370 -8.61 0.90 22.45
CA ASP A 370 -7.68 0.59 21.36
C ASP A 370 -6.94 1.87 20.89
N VAL A 371 -7.66 2.99 20.82
CA VAL A 371 -7.07 4.30 20.49
C VAL A 371 -6.10 4.76 21.57
N LEU A 372 -6.46 4.65 22.85
CA LEU A 372 -5.56 5.01 23.96
C LEU A 372 -4.29 4.15 23.95
N MET A 373 -4.44 2.83 23.79
CA MET A 373 -3.31 1.91 23.70
C MET A 373 -2.37 2.28 22.56
N ALA A 374 -2.91 2.62 21.38
CA ALA A 374 -2.09 3.02 20.25
C ALA A 374 -1.42 4.40 20.45
N LEU A 375 -2.08 5.37 21.09
CA LEU A 375 -1.45 6.64 21.47
C LEU A 375 -0.25 6.40 22.41
N GLU A 376 -0.42 5.55 23.43
CA GLU A 376 0.64 5.19 24.37
C GLU A 376 1.82 4.46 23.69
N LEU A 377 1.53 3.48 22.83
CA LEU A 377 2.57 2.77 22.10
C LEU A 377 3.32 3.70 21.16
N VAL A 378 2.62 4.48 20.32
CA VAL A 378 3.28 5.38 19.38
C VAL A 378 4.15 6.38 20.13
N ASP A 379 3.65 7.03 21.19
CA ASP A 379 4.44 7.94 22.03
C ASP A 379 5.74 7.30 22.54
N SER A 380 5.67 6.04 22.96
CA SER A 380 6.85 5.31 23.48
C SER A 380 7.98 5.17 22.45
N TYR A 381 7.66 5.16 21.15
CA TYR A 381 8.67 5.19 20.08
C TYR A 381 9.07 6.64 19.71
N LEU A 382 8.13 7.58 19.79
CA LEU A 382 8.38 8.99 19.42
C LEU A 382 9.20 9.76 20.47
N ILE A 383 9.35 9.23 21.69
CA ILE A 383 10.11 9.87 22.78
C ILE A 383 11.60 10.07 22.46
N GLU A 384 12.16 9.30 21.52
CA GLU A 384 13.56 9.40 21.09
C GLU A 384 13.78 10.53 20.07
N TYR A 385 12.72 11.16 19.57
CA TYR A 385 12.75 12.11 18.46
C TYR A 385 12.37 13.54 18.88
N GLU A 386 12.86 14.52 18.12
CA GLU A 386 12.44 15.92 18.18
C GLU A 386 11.73 16.30 16.87
N PHE A 387 11.08 17.46 16.84
CA PHE A 387 10.55 17.99 15.58
C PHE A 387 11.68 18.24 14.56
N ASP A 388 11.51 17.68 13.36
CA ASP A 388 12.39 17.93 12.21
C ASP A 388 11.58 18.57 11.07
N PRO A 389 11.74 19.89 10.83
CA PRO A 389 11.04 20.55 9.73
C PRO A 389 11.46 20.04 8.36
N ASP A 390 12.71 19.59 8.20
CA ASP A 390 13.29 19.21 6.92
C ASP A 390 12.65 17.89 6.44
N ALA A 391 12.46 16.92 7.34
CA ALA A 391 11.73 15.69 7.09
C ALA A 391 10.36 15.92 6.44
N ARG A 392 9.66 17.02 6.80
CA ARG A 392 8.36 17.37 6.22
C ARG A 392 8.50 18.13 4.90
N SER A 393 9.40 19.10 4.80
CA SER A 393 9.55 19.90 3.59
C SER A 393 10.12 19.11 2.42
N GLU A 394 11.13 18.27 2.66
CA GLU A 394 11.81 17.49 1.61
C GLU A 394 10.90 16.45 0.97
N SER A 395 9.96 15.90 1.74
CA SER A 395 8.97 14.91 1.29
C SER A 395 7.68 15.53 0.71
N THR A 396 7.65 16.85 0.49
CA THR A 396 6.49 17.52 -0.12
C THR A 396 6.57 17.47 -1.65
N VAL A 397 5.57 16.86 -2.29
CA VAL A 397 5.46 16.83 -3.75
C VAL A 397 4.88 18.17 -4.24
N PRO A 398 5.60 18.94 -5.08
CA PRO A 398 5.10 20.20 -5.60
C PRO A 398 3.99 19.99 -6.63
N TYR A 399 3.12 20.99 -6.79
CA TYR A 399 2.14 21.00 -7.88
C TYR A 399 2.85 21.15 -9.23
N GLN A 400 2.52 20.26 -10.18
CA GLN A 400 2.94 20.40 -11.57
C GLN A 400 1.96 21.28 -12.34
N MET A 401 2.48 22.29 -13.01
CA MET A 401 1.72 23.06 -14.00
C MET A 401 1.58 22.25 -15.29
N ILE A 402 0.35 22.08 -15.78
CA ILE A 402 0.08 21.40 -17.04
C ILE A 402 0.63 22.27 -18.19
N LYS A 403 1.67 21.78 -18.86
CA LYS A 403 2.33 22.43 -20.00
C LYS A 403 2.15 21.68 -21.32
N PHE A 404 1.29 20.65 -21.35
CA PHE A 404 1.05 19.88 -22.56
C PHE A 404 0.34 20.75 -23.59
N VAL A 405 1.03 21.03 -24.70
CA VAL A 405 0.45 21.78 -25.84
C VAL A 405 -0.16 20.83 -26.87
N GLU A 406 0.35 19.60 -26.91
CA GLU A 406 -0.10 18.53 -27.79
C GLU A 406 -0.10 17.19 -27.05
N PRO A 407 -0.83 16.19 -27.56
CA PRO A 407 -0.86 14.86 -26.98
C PRO A 407 0.51 14.20 -26.95
N LYS A 408 0.80 13.46 -25.87
CA LYS A 408 2.02 12.65 -25.77
C LYS A 408 1.71 11.20 -26.08
N ARG A 409 2.57 10.61 -26.92
CA ARG A 409 2.52 9.21 -27.31
C ARG A 409 3.85 8.56 -27.00
N GLU A 410 3.80 7.40 -26.36
CA GLU A 410 4.97 6.60 -26.03
C GLU A 410 4.68 5.14 -26.37
N ARG A 411 5.71 4.45 -26.85
CA ARG A 411 5.72 3.01 -27.07
C ARG A 411 6.78 2.39 -26.20
N ARG A 412 6.41 1.38 -25.40
CA ARG A 412 7.38 0.69 -24.53
C ARG A 412 7.38 -0.82 -24.81
N PRO A 413 8.58 -1.43 -24.95
CA PRO A 413 8.69 -2.87 -25.00
C PRO A 413 8.40 -3.46 -23.61
N TYR A 414 7.81 -4.64 -23.58
CA TYR A 414 7.69 -5.46 -22.36
C TYR A 414 8.07 -6.91 -22.66
N ALA A 415 8.52 -7.63 -21.64
CA ALA A 415 8.90 -9.04 -21.77
C ALA A 415 7.64 -9.87 -22.03
N ALA A 416 7.58 -10.55 -23.16
CA ALA A 416 6.51 -11.48 -23.49
C ALA A 416 7.07 -12.90 -23.50
N SER A 417 6.32 -13.87 -22.98
CA SER A 417 6.66 -15.28 -23.17
C SER A 417 6.70 -15.58 -24.68
N SER A 418 7.59 -16.47 -25.11
CA SER A 418 7.58 -16.98 -26.47
C SER A 418 6.33 -17.82 -26.68
N SER A 419 5.20 -17.19 -27.00
CA SER A 419 4.02 -17.93 -27.45
C SER A 419 4.40 -18.60 -28.76
N SER A 420 4.32 -19.93 -28.78
CA SER A 420 4.27 -20.76 -29.98
C SER A 420 3.42 -20.04 -31.02
N SER A 421 4.00 -19.75 -32.18
CA SER A 421 3.29 -19.19 -33.33
C SER A 421 2.01 -20.00 -33.54
N SER A 422 0.86 -19.43 -33.20
CA SER A 422 -0.38 -19.85 -33.81
C SER A 422 -0.23 -19.48 -35.27
N SER A 423 0.17 -20.45 -36.08
CA SER A 423 -0.09 -20.43 -37.51
C SER A 423 -1.60 -20.33 -37.67
N GLU A 424 -2.10 -19.11 -37.78
CA GLU A 424 -3.24 -18.86 -38.65
C GLU A 424 -2.76 -19.29 -40.04
N GLU A 425 -3.02 -20.56 -40.37
CA GLU A 425 -2.99 -21.01 -41.76
C GLU A 425 -4.09 -20.21 -42.45
N ASP A 426 -3.66 -19.26 -43.28
CA ASP A 426 -4.47 -18.69 -44.33
C ASP A 426 -4.93 -19.87 -45.22
N ASP A 427 -6.20 -20.27 -45.06
CA ASP A 427 -6.94 -21.04 -46.06
C ASP A 427 -7.06 -20.16 -47.32
N ASP A 428 -6.00 -20.10 -48.11
CA ASP A 428 -6.05 -19.65 -49.49
C ASP A 428 -6.33 -20.88 -50.39
N ASP A 429 -7.54 -20.86 -50.94
CA ASP A 429 -7.97 -21.62 -52.11
C ASP A 429 -6.86 -21.66 -53.18
N ASP A 430 -6.49 -22.86 -53.64
CA ASP A 430 -6.05 -23.04 -55.02
C ASP A 430 -6.41 -24.44 -55.53
N ASP A 431 -7.05 -24.41 -56.71
CA ASP A 431 -7.60 -25.49 -57.50
C ASP A 431 -6.59 -26.61 -57.86
N GLU A 432 -7.04 -27.87 -57.83
CA GLU A 432 -6.96 -28.83 -58.96
C GLU A 432 -7.89 -30.06 -58.81
#